data_AF-E0E443-F1
#
_entry.id   AF-E0E443-F1
#
_cell.length_a   1.000
_cell.length_b   1.000
_cell.length_c   1.000
_cell.angle_alpha   90.00
_cell.angle_beta   90.00
_cell.angle_gamma   90.00
#
_symmetry.space_group_name_H-M   'P 1'
#
loop_
_entity.id
_entity.type
_entity.pdbx_description
1 polymer ?
#
loop_
_entity_poly.entity_id
_entity_poly.type
_entity_poly.pdbx_seq_one_letter_code
_entity_poly.pdbx_strand_id
1 'polypeptide(L)'
;MDMNRVSVKIDGVDYQIAGEKNEAEIVKVAKYIDGELKNISKAAPSLNKTSAAILTSVNIADKLFDRDREIEELKKEIYQMKETDSNKNEEVEKEFDNVLLKLEEADSKIADLKIKISKLETDLASKDETIKKLETSGGQVGGDVDKIVKSLEMKVKEMENKVAVAENMAAEFQNKAYNLQLNYEELKNKTNK
;
A
#
# COMPACT_ATOMS: atom_id res chain seq x y z
N MET A 1 20.43 57.68 -32.83
CA MET A 1 20.80 57.22 -31.48
C MET A 1 21.38 58.43 -30.77
N ASP A 2 20.75 58.85 -29.68
CA ASP A 2 21.26 59.96 -28.87
C ASP A 2 22.55 59.52 -28.17
N MET A 3 23.65 60.21 -28.45
CA MET A 3 24.92 59.99 -27.77
C MET A 3 25.00 60.91 -26.56
N ASN A 4 25.15 60.32 -25.38
CA ASN A 4 25.44 61.07 -24.17
C ASN A 4 26.89 61.54 -24.22
N ARG A 5 27.12 62.81 -23.88
CA ARG A 5 28.45 63.41 -23.81
C ARG A 5 28.73 63.82 -22.38
N VAL A 6 29.84 63.33 -21.83
CA VAL A 6 30.23 63.56 -20.45
C VAL A 6 31.69 63.98 -20.39
N SER A 7 31.99 64.97 -19.56
CA SER A 7 33.37 65.36 -19.26
C SER A 7 33.85 64.61 -18.03
N VAL A 8 34.98 63.91 -18.14
CA VAL A 8 35.57 63.11 -17.08
C VAL A 8 37.06 63.42 -16.95
N LYS A 9 37.65 63.20 -15.78
CA LYS A 9 39.07 63.42 -15.52
C LYS A 9 39.77 62.08 -15.29
N ILE A 10 40.80 61.77 -16.07
CA ILE A 10 41.59 60.54 -15.99
C ILE A 10 43.07 60.92 -15.95
N ASP A 11 43.81 60.46 -14.94
CA ASP A 11 45.22 60.84 -14.69
C ASP A 11 45.47 62.36 -14.71
N GLY A 12 44.50 63.12 -14.19
CA GLY A 12 44.53 64.58 -14.14
C GLY A 12 44.18 65.30 -15.44
N VAL A 13 43.99 64.58 -16.54
CA VAL A 13 43.61 65.13 -17.86
C VAL A 13 42.09 65.06 -18.03
N ASP A 14 41.50 66.16 -18.51
CA ASP A 14 40.06 66.23 -18.80
C ASP A 14 39.77 65.69 -20.21
N TYR A 15 38.85 64.72 -20.29
CA TYR A 15 38.40 64.07 -21.51
C TYR A 15 36.90 64.23 -21.69
N GLN A 16 36.46 64.51 -22.92
CA GLN A 16 35.06 64.51 -23.30
C GLN A 16 34.73 63.18 -23.98
N ILE A 17 33.96 62.32 -23.30
CA ILE A 17 33.58 61.00 -23.80
C ILE A 17 32.15 61.05 -24.32
N ALA A 18 31.97 60.60 -25.57
CA ALA A 18 30.65 60.40 -26.18
C ALA A 18 30.34 58.90 -26.26
N GLY A 19 29.16 58.48 -25.82
CA GLY A 19 28.76 57.07 -25.85
C GLY A 19 27.25 56.88 -25.82
N GLU A 20 26.80 55.68 -26.18
CA GLU A 20 25.38 55.29 -26.17
C GLU A 20 24.88 54.95 -24.76
N LYS A 21 25.80 54.64 -23.84
CA LYS A 21 25.51 54.37 -22.43
C LYS A 21 25.09 55.65 -21.71
N ASN A 22 24.40 55.49 -20.59
CA ASN A 22 24.03 56.63 -19.76
C ASN A 22 25.26 57.30 -19.13
N GLU A 23 25.11 58.55 -18.72
CA GLU A 23 26.21 59.34 -18.15
C GLU A 23 26.84 58.67 -16.93
N ALA A 24 26.05 58.09 -16.03
CA ALA A 24 26.54 57.43 -14.82
C ALA A 24 27.46 56.23 -15.14
N GLU A 25 27.11 55.44 -16.14
CA GLU A 25 27.94 54.32 -16.61
C GLU A 25 29.24 54.80 -17.24
N ILE A 26 29.21 55.85 -18.07
CA ILE A 26 30.40 56.45 -18.67
C ILE A 26 31.35 56.96 -17.56
N VAL A 27 30.82 57.68 -16.56
CA VAL A 27 31.59 58.16 -15.40
C VAL A 27 32.17 56.98 -14.61
N LYS A 28 31.40 55.90 -14.41
CA LYS A 28 31.86 54.70 -13.71
C LYS A 28 33.04 54.05 -14.42
N VAL A 29 32.98 53.90 -15.74
CA VAL A 29 34.08 53.36 -16.55
C VAL A 29 35.32 54.25 -16.45
N ALA A 30 35.16 55.57 -16.57
CA ALA A 30 36.27 56.51 -16.45
C ALA A 30 36.95 56.45 -15.08
N LYS A 31 36.17 56.37 -13.99
CA LYS A 31 36.69 56.18 -12.63
C LYS A 31 37.44 54.86 -12.46
N TYR A 32 36.95 53.78 -13.06
CA TYR A 32 37.61 52.49 -13.02
C TYR A 32 38.97 52.54 -13.73
N ILE A 33 39.02 53.12 -14.95
CA ILE A 33 40.26 53.28 -15.71
C ILE A 33 41.27 54.16 -14.94
N ASP A 34 40.83 55.28 -14.38
CA ASP A 34 41.68 56.16 -13.56
C ASP A 34 42.26 55.43 -12.34
N GLY A 35 41.47 54.58 -11.69
CA GLY A 35 41.92 53.73 -10.59
C GLY A 35 42.97 52.71 -11.02
N GLU A 36 42.72 51.96 -12.09
CA GLU A 36 43.65 50.97 -12.63
C GLU A 36 44.97 51.62 -13.09
N LEU A 37 44.88 52.77 -13.77
CA LEU A 37 46.04 53.52 -14.24
C LEU A 37 46.88 54.07 -13.08
N LYS A 38 46.24 54.53 -11.99
CA LYS A 38 46.93 54.93 -10.76
C LYS A 38 47.61 53.74 -10.08
N ASN A 39 46.99 52.56 -10.10
CA ASN A 39 47.60 51.34 -9.55
C ASN A 39 48.84 50.92 -10.35
N ILE A 40 48.77 50.94 -11.68
CA ILE A 40 49.90 50.66 -12.56
C ILE A 40 51.03 51.67 -12.33
N SER A 41 50.70 52.96 -12.28
CA SER A 41 51.68 54.03 -12.06
C SER A 41 52.40 53.91 -10.72
N LYS A 42 51.72 53.38 -9.68
CA LYS A 42 52.34 53.07 -8.38
C LYS A 42 53.22 51.83 -8.43
N ALA A 43 52.77 50.78 -9.11
CA ALA A 43 53.48 49.50 -9.20
C ALA A 43 54.72 49.58 -10.11
N ALA A 44 54.68 50.41 -11.16
CA ALA A 44 55.76 50.59 -12.12
C ALA A 44 56.03 52.09 -12.39
N PRO A 45 56.66 52.82 -11.44
CA PRO A 45 56.87 54.26 -11.53
C PRO A 45 57.80 54.70 -12.68
N SER A 46 58.60 53.78 -13.21
CA SER A 46 59.52 54.03 -14.33
C SER A 46 58.83 54.07 -15.69
N LEU A 47 57.55 53.67 -15.78
CA LEU A 47 56.80 53.71 -17.03
C LEU A 47 56.35 55.14 -17.34
N ASN A 48 56.50 55.54 -18.60
CA ASN A 48 55.85 56.75 -19.08
C ASN A 48 54.33 56.57 -19.13
N LYS A 49 53.58 57.69 -19.18
CA LYS A 49 52.12 57.69 -19.18
C LYS A 49 51.50 56.82 -20.28
N THR A 50 52.08 56.84 -21.48
CA THR A 50 51.60 56.06 -22.63
C THR A 50 51.75 54.56 -22.38
N SER A 51 52.92 54.12 -21.91
CA SER A 51 53.17 52.72 -21.59
C SER A 51 52.31 52.24 -20.42
N ALA A 52 52.08 53.08 -19.41
CA ALA A 52 51.17 52.78 -18.31
C ALA A 52 49.72 52.62 -18.80
N ALA A 53 49.26 53.48 -19.72
CA ALA A 53 47.94 53.40 -20.33
C ALA A 53 47.77 52.14 -21.21
N ILE A 54 48.79 51.79 -22.00
CA ILE A 54 48.79 50.54 -22.79
C ILE A 54 48.72 49.32 -21.86
N LEU A 55 49.54 49.26 -20.82
CA LEU A 55 49.53 48.14 -19.86
C LEU A 55 48.20 48.04 -19.12
N THR A 56 47.60 49.17 -18.75
CA THR A 56 46.26 49.22 -18.16
C THR A 56 45.22 48.66 -19.13
N SER A 57 45.31 49.02 -20.41
CA SER A 57 44.40 48.54 -21.46
C SER A 57 44.53 47.03 -21.67
N VAL A 58 45.76 46.50 -21.71
CA VAL A 58 46.05 45.06 -21.82
C VAL A 58 45.46 44.30 -20.63
N ASN A 59 45.69 44.77 -19.39
CA ASN A 59 45.16 44.12 -18.19
C ASN A 59 43.62 44.13 -18.13
N ILE A 60 42.98 45.21 -18.61
CA ILE A 60 41.52 45.27 -18.68
C ILE A 60 40.99 44.31 -19.74
N ALA A 61 41.64 44.21 -20.90
CA ALA A 61 41.26 43.27 -21.95
C ALA A 61 41.43 41.81 -21.50
N ASP A 62 42.50 41.50 -20.76
CA ASP A 62 42.73 40.16 -20.19
C ASP A 62 41.61 39.79 -19.20
N LYS A 63 41.27 40.70 -18.27
CA LYS A 63 40.12 40.54 -17.36
C LYS A 63 38.80 40.33 -18.12
N LEU A 64 38.60 41.00 -19.25
CA LEU A 64 37.41 40.82 -20.08
C LEU A 64 37.37 39.41 -20.68
N PHE A 65 38.48 38.94 -21.26
CA PHE A 65 38.55 37.59 -21.82
C PHE A 65 38.39 36.48 -20.77
N ASP A 66 38.88 36.69 -19.55
CA ASP A 66 38.63 35.78 -18.44
C ASP A 66 37.14 35.71 -18.07
N ARG A 67 36.47 36.87 -17.99
CA ARG A 67 35.04 36.92 -17.70
C ARG A 67 34.20 36.33 -18.83
N ASP A 68 34.58 36.55 -20.09
CA ASP A 68 33.89 35.97 -21.25
C ASP A 68 34.01 34.44 -21.23
N ARG A 69 35.19 33.89 -20.91
CA ARG A 69 35.38 32.44 -20.73
C ARG A 69 34.49 31.88 -19.62
N GLU A 70 34.48 32.54 -18.47
CA GLU A 70 33.63 32.15 -17.33
C GLU A 70 32.13 32.20 -17.69
N ILE A 71 31.70 33.22 -18.43
CA ILE A 71 30.31 33.34 -18.92
C ILE A 71 29.97 32.18 -19.87
N GLU A 72 30.85 31.82 -20.79
CA GLU A 72 30.61 30.70 -21.71
C GLU A 72 30.57 29.35 -20.97
N GLU A 73 31.42 29.15 -19.96
CA GLU A 73 31.38 27.98 -19.09
C GLU A 73 30.07 27.89 -18.31
N LEU A 74 29.65 29.00 -17.68
CA LEU A 74 28.36 29.07 -16.96
C LEU A 74 27.17 28.84 -17.88
N LYS A 75 27.18 29.38 -19.10
CA LYS A 75 26.13 29.13 -20.11
C LYS A 75 26.06 27.64 -20.46
N LYS A 76 27.21 26.99 -20.63
CA LYS A 76 27.28 25.56 -20.92
C LYS A 76 26.73 24.73 -19.75
N GLU A 77 27.07 25.09 -18.52
CA GLU A 77 26.57 24.43 -17.32
C GLU A 77 25.04 24.58 -17.19
N ILE A 78 24.52 25.79 -17.42
CA ILE A 78 23.07 26.05 -17.44
C ILE A 78 22.37 25.21 -18.52
N TYR A 79 22.97 25.10 -19.71
CA TYR A 79 22.41 24.29 -20.79
C TYR A 79 22.35 22.81 -20.39
N GLN A 80 23.43 22.27 -19.83
CA GLN A 80 23.49 20.88 -19.36
C GLN A 80 22.50 20.60 -18.23
N MET A 81 22.34 21.53 -17.28
CA MET A 81 21.34 21.42 -16.22
C MET A 81 19.93 21.40 -16.81
N LYS A 82 19.61 22.30 -17.73
CA LYS A 82 18.28 22.33 -18.40
C LYS A 82 17.99 21.06 -19.18
N GLU A 83 18.98 20.52 -19.89
CA GLU A 83 18.84 19.26 -20.62
C GLU A 83 18.60 18.09 -19.67
N THR A 84 19.35 18.04 -18.57
CA THR A 84 19.20 17.02 -17.53
C THR A 84 17.83 17.12 -16.84
N ASP A 85 17.37 18.31 -16.52
CA ASP A 85 16.07 18.55 -15.90
C ASP A 85 14.93 18.19 -16.85
N SER A 86 15.05 18.51 -18.14
CA SER A 86 14.10 18.09 -19.17
C SER A 86 13.99 16.58 -19.24
N ASN A 87 15.13 15.88 -19.29
CA ASN A 87 15.17 14.42 -19.35
C ASN A 87 14.57 13.77 -18.08
N LYS A 88 14.90 14.29 -16.89
CA LYS A 88 14.32 13.82 -15.63
C LYS A 88 12.82 14.06 -15.60
N ASN A 89 12.34 15.19 -16.12
CA ASN A 89 10.91 15.48 -16.13
C ASN A 89 10.16 14.51 -17.05
N GLU A 90 10.71 14.20 -18.23
CA GLU A 90 10.15 13.16 -19.11
C GLU A 90 10.14 11.76 -18.47
N GLU A 91 11.18 11.41 -17.71
CA GLU A 91 11.25 10.13 -17.00
C GLU A 91 10.20 10.06 -15.89
N VAL A 92 10.04 11.14 -15.11
CA VAL A 92 9.00 11.27 -14.09
C VAL A 92 7.60 11.19 -14.70
N GLU A 93 7.36 11.83 -15.85
CA GLU A 93 6.07 11.73 -16.56
C GLU A 93 5.77 10.28 -16.98
N LYS A 94 6.76 9.56 -17.53
CA LYS A 94 6.60 8.13 -17.89
C LYS A 94 6.36 7.25 -16.67
N GLU A 95 7.03 7.52 -15.55
CA GLU A 95 6.76 6.79 -14.31
C GLU A 95 5.36 7.07 -13.78
N PHE A 96 4.90 8.32 -13.84
CA PHE A 96 3.56 8.72 -13.45
C PHE A 96 2.48 7.99 -14.26
N ASP A 97 2.62 7.97 -15.59
CA ASP A 97 1.70 7.24 -16.48
C ASP A 97 1.67 5.74 -16.17
N ASN A 98 2.83 5.13 -15.91
CA ASN A 98 2.90 3.73 -15.53
C ASN A 98 2.22 3.44 -14.18
N VAL A 99 2.36 4.35 -13.21
CA VAL A 99 1.66 4.23 -11.92
C VAL A 99 0.15 4.35 -12.10
N LEU A 100 -0.30 5.26 -12.97
CA LEU A 100 -1.72 5.44 -13.27
C LEU A 100 -2.33 4.18 -13.88
N LEU A 101 -1.65 3.57 -14.87
CA LEU A 101 -2.09 2.30 -15.47
C LEU A 101 -2.19 1.17 -14.42
N LYS A 102 -1.20 1.05 -13.54
CA LYS A 102 -1.22 0.04 -12.46
C LYS A 102 -2.36 0.28 -11.46
N LEU A 103 -2.72 1.54 -11.22
CA LEU A 103 -3.82 1.89 -10.33
C LEU A 103 -5.16 1.48 -10.94
N GLU A 104 -5.38 1.78 -12.22
CA GLU A 104 -6.58 1.37 -12.96
C GLU A 104 -6.73 -0.17 -12.99
N GLU A 105 -5.64 -0.89 -13.23
CA GLU A 105 -5.65 -2.36 -13.15
C GLU A 105 -5.99 -2.88 -11.75
N ALA A 106 -5.46 -2.24 -10.70
CA ALA A 106 -5.76 -2.61 -9.31
C ALA A 106 -7.23 -2.36 -8.98
N ASP A 107 -7.80 -1.24 -9.42
CA ASP A 107 -9.22 -0.92 -9.23
C ASP A 107 -10.14 -1.92 -9.95
N SER A 108 -9.79 -2.32 -11.17
CA SER A 108 -10.51 -3.38 -11.89
C SER A 108 -10.47 -4.72 -11.12
N LYS A 109 -9.30 -5.11 -10.62
CA LYS A 109 -9.15 -6.32 -9.79
C LYS A 109 -9.95 -6.25 -8.50
N ILE A 110 -9.97 -5.08 -7.84
CA ILE A 110 -10.77 -4.85 -6.63
C ILE A 110 -12.26 -5.01 -6.94
N ALA A 111 -12.75 -4.44 -8.05
CA ALA A 111 -14.14 -4.58 -8.47
C ALA A 111 -14.52 -6.06 -8.69
N ASP A 112 -13.67 -6.81 -9.40
CA ASP A 112 -13.89 -8.24 -9.65
C ASP A 112 -13.91 -9.07 -8.36
N LEU A 113 -12.96 -8.81 -7.45
CA LEU A 113 -12.93 -9.47 -6.15
C LEU A 113 -14.18 -9.14 -5.32
N LYS A 114 -14.68 -7.90 -5.40
CA LYS A 114 -15.91 -7.49 -4.73
C LYS A 114 -17.13 -8.26 -5.24
N ILE A 115 -17.24 -8.46 -6.55
CA ILE A 115 -18.30 -9.28 -7.17
C ILE A 115 -18.15 -10.75 -6.75
N LYS A 116 -16.92 -11.25 -6.62
CA LYS A 116 -16.70 -12.63 -6.17
C LYS A 116 -17.07 -12.84 -4.71
N ILE A 117 -16.76 -11.86 -3.85
CA ILE A 117 -17.15 -11.87 -2.43
C ILE A 117 -18.68 -11.89 -2.30
N SER A 118 -19.40 -11.03 -3.01
CA SER A 118 -20.87 -11.00 -2.92
C SER A 118 -21.52 -12.31 -3.36
N LYS A 119 -20.99 -12.97 -4.39
CA LYS A 119 -21.45 -14.31 -4.80
C LYS A 119 -21.21 -15.37 -3.72
N LEU A 120 -20.04 -15.36 -3.10
CA LEU A 120 -19.72 -16.30 -2.02
C LEU A 120 -20.60 -16.06 -0.78
N GLU A 121 -20.89 -14.80 -0.47
CA GLU A 121 -21.82 -14.44 0.62
C GLU A 121 -23.23 -14.95 0.36
N THR A 122 -23.75 -14.84 -0.88
CA THR A 122 -25.06 -15.39 -1.24
C THR A 122 -25.08 -16.92 -1.19
N ASP A 123 -24.00 -17.57 -1.65
CA ASP A 123 -23.89 -19.02 -1.62
C ASP A 123 -23.83 -19.53 -0.17
N LEU A 124 -23.07 -18.87 0.71
CA LEU A 124 -23.02 -19.19 2.14
C LEU A 124 -24.38 -19.06 2.80
N ALA A 125 -25.11 -17.95 2.56
CA ALA A 125 -26.45 -17.78 3.09
C ALA A 125 -27.41 -18.89 2.66
N SER A 126 -27.34 -19.33 1.39
CA SER A 126 -28.17 -20.43 0.88
C SER A 126 -27.83 -21.79 1.52
N LYS A 127 -26.53 -22.03 1.79
CA LYS A 127 -26.06 -23.23 2.47
C LYS A 127 -26.45 -23.23 3.93
N ASP A 128 -26.34 -22.11 4.63
CA ASP A 128 -26.80 -21.97 6.01
C ASP A 128 -28.31 -22.22 6.13
N GLU A 129 -29.12 -21.73 5.18
CA GLU A 129 -30.55 -22.03 5.15
C GLU A 129 -30.83 -23.53 4.95
N THR A 130 -30.02 -24.19 4.11
CA THR A 130 -30.11 -25.64 3.87
C THR A 130 -29.69 -26.45 5.11
N ILE A 131 -28.61 -26.06 5.78
CA ILE A 131 -28.15 -26.68 7.02
C ILE A 131 -29.26 -26.56 8.08
N LYS A 132 -29.87 -25.38 8.23
CA LYS A 132 -30.96 -25.16 9.18
C LYS A 132 -32.19 -26.05 8.90
N LYS A 133 -32.51 -26.28 7.62
CA LYS A 133 -33.59 -27.22 7.21
C LYS A 133 -33.23 -28.69 7.53
N LEU A 134 -31.98 -29.07 7.34
CA LEU A 134 -31.50 -30.43 7.66
C LEU A 134 -31.44 -30.66 9.17
N GLU A 135 -31.03 -29.68 9.97
CA GLU A 135 -30.99 -29.77 11.43
C GLU A 135 -32.40 -29.89 12.04
N THR A 136 -33.36 -29.12 11.52
CA THR A 136 -34.76 -29.18 11.99
C THR A 136 -35.42 -30.52 11.67
N SER A 137 -35.20 -31.05 10.46
CA SER A 137 -35.70 -32.38 10.08
C SER A 137 -35.00 -33.52 10.82
N GLY A 138 -33.68 -33.45 11.01
CA GLY A 138 -32.93 -34.41 11.82
C GLY A 138 -33.37 -34.44 13.29
N GLY A 139 -33.64 -33.27 13.89
CA GLY A 139 -34.16 -33.16 15.25
C GLY A 139 -35.56 -33.75 15.43
N GLN A 140 -36.46 -33.55 14.46
CA GLN A 140 -37.78 -34.17 14.45
C GLN A 140 -37.71 -35.70 14.38
N VAL A 141 -36.90 -36.23 13.46
CA VAL A 141 -36.71 -37.68 13.31
C VAL A 141 -36.13 -38.29 14.58
N GLY A 142 -35.13 -37.66 15.20
CA GLY A 142 -34.58 -38.13 16.48
C GLY A 142 -35.62 -38.17 17.60
N GLY A 143 -36.44 -37.12 17.73
CA GLY A 143 -37.51 -37.07 18.72
C GLY A 143 -38.62 -38.10 18.50
N ASP A 144 -38.95 -38.41 17.25
CA ASP A 144 -39.95 -39.42 16.93
C ASP A 144 -39.43 -40.85 17.13
N VAL A 145 -38.15 -41.10 16.82
CA VAL A 145 -37.48 -42.37 17.14
C VAL A 145 -37.46 -42.60 18.66
N ASP A 146 -37.12 -41.59 19.46
CA ASP A 146 -37.10 -41.68 20.93
C ASP A 146 -38.48 -42.05 21.53
N LYS A 147 -39.56 -41.47 20.98
CA LYS A 147 -40.93 -41.81 21.40
C LYS A 147 -41.27 -43.26 21.06
N ILE A 148 -40.87 -43.73 19.88
CA ILE A 148 -41.12 -45.11 19.44
C ILE A 148 -40.35 -46.09 20.32
N VAL A 149 -39.08 -45.81 20.62
CA VAL A 149 -38.24 -46.64 21.49
C VAL A 149 -38.85 -46.76 22.88
N LYS A 150 -39.23 -45.64 23.52
CA LYS A 150 -39.90 -45.67 24.84
C LYS A 150 -41.21 -46.48 24.84
N SER A 151 -41.99 -46.37 23.76
CA SER A 151 -43.24 -47.13 23.60
C SER A 151 -42.97 -48.64 23.51
N LEU A 152 -41.96 -49.04 22.75
CA LEU A 152 -41.54 -50.44 22.63
C LEU A 152 -40.99 -50.97 23.95
N GLU A 153 -40.16 -50.21 24.66
CA GLU A 153 -39.63 -50.58 25.99
C GLU A 153 -40.76 -50.82 27.00
N MET A 154 -41.78 -49.95 27.05
CA MET A 154 -42.95 -50.15 27.91
C MET A 154 -43.71 -51.44 27.56
N LYS A 155 -43.89 -51.74 26.28
CA LYS A 155 -44.56 -52.98 25.83
C LYS A 155 -43.74 -54.22 26.18
N VAL A 156 -42.41 -54.16 26.05
CA VAL A 156 -41.52 -55.27 26.45
C VAL A 156 -41.65 -55.52 27.95
N LYS A 157 -41.59 -54.47 28.77
CA LYS A 157 -41.76 -54.59 30.23
C LYS A 157 -43.13 -55.14 30.62
N GLU A 158 -44.18 -54.76 29.92
CA GLU A 158 -45.52 -55.33 30.14
C GLU A 158 -45.58 -56.82 29.77
N MET A 159 -44.93 -57.22 28.67
CA MET A 159 -44.81 -58.63 28.28
C MET A 159 -43.98 -59.43 29.28
N GLU A 160 -42.85 -58.91 29.77
CA GLU A 160 -42.03 -59.55 30.80
C GLU A 160 -42.84 -59.83 32.07
N ASN A 161 -43.63 -58.84 32.52
CA ASN A 161 -44.52 -59.03 33.67
C ASN A 161 -45.58 -60.12 33.40
N LYS A 162 -46.17 -60.16 32.20
CA LYS A 162 -47.13 -61.21 31.82
C LYS A 162 -46.48 -62.59 31.78
N VAL A 163 -45.25 -62.70 31.27
CA VAL A 163 -44.48 -63.94 31.26
C VAL A 163 -44.19 -64.40 32.69
N ALA A 164 -43.72 -63.50 33.57
CA ALA A 164 -43.47 -63.83 34.97
C ALA A 164 -44.72 -64.32 35.72
N VAL A 165 -45.89 -63.74 35.43
CA VAL A 165 -47.18 -64.21 35.98
C VAL A 165 -47.51 -65.60 35.45
N ALA A 166 -47.35 -65.84 34.15
CA ALA A 166 -47.60 -67.14 33.54
C ALA A 166 -46.65 -68.22 34.07
N GLU A 167 -45.38 -67.90 34.30
CA GLU A 167 -44.38 -68.79 34.92
C GLU A 167 -44.76 -69.17 36.36
N ASN A 168 -45.17 -68.19 37.18
CA ASN A 168 -45.65 -68.47 38.54
C ASN A 168 -46.91 -69.35 38.53
N MET A 169 -47.87 -69.05 37.65
CA MET A 169 -49.06 -69.89 37.48
C MET A 169 -48.68 -71.32 37.05
N ALA A 170 -47.76 -71.48 36.10
CA ALA A 170 -47.30 -72.79 35.66
C ALA A 170 -46.62 -73.57 36.79
N ALA A 171 -45.80 -72.92 37.60
CA ALA A 171 -45.19 -73.53 38.78
C ALA A 171 -46.23 -73.97 39.83
N GLU A 172 -47.25 -73.15 40.10
CA GLU A 172 -48.37 -73.55 40.96
C GLU A 172 -49.15 -74.75 40.41
N PHE A 173 -49.44 -74.74 39.11
CA PHE A 173 -50.12 -75.86 38.44
C PHE A 173 -49.28 -77.14 38.51
N GLN A 174 -47.97 -77.06 38.28
CA GLN A 174 -47.04 -78.18 38.43
C GLN A 174 -47.03 -78.71 39.87
N ASN A 175 -46.95 -77.84 40.88
CA ASN A 175 -46.99 -78.24 42.29
C ASN A 175 -48.30 -78.93 42.66
N LYS A 176 -49.45 -78.39 42.21
CA LYS A 176 -50.76 -79.01 42.40
C LYS A 176 -50.84 -80.37 41.72
N ALA A 177 -50.32 -80.51 40.50
CA ALA A 177 -50.28 -81.78 39.78
C ALA A 177 -49.40 -82.81 40.50
N TYR A 178 -48.23 -82.41 41.01
CA TYR A 178 -47.34 -83.27 41.78
C TYR A 178 -47.99 -83.77 43.08
N ASN A 179 -48.61 -82.88 43.85
CA ASN A 179 -49.32 -83.24 45.08
C ASN A 179 -50.49 -84.20 44.81
N LEU A 180 -51.23 -83.97 43.71
CA LEU A 180 -52.32 -84.85 43.30
C LEU A 180 -51.80 -86.25 42.97
N GLN A 181 -50.64 -86.34 42.31
CA GLN A 181 -49.98 -87.59 41.95
C GLN A 181 -49.48 -88.36 43.18
N LEU A 182 -48.87 -87.67 44.14
CA LEU A 182 -48.49 -88.23 45.44
C LEU A 182 -49.69 -88.81 46.21
N ASN A 183 -50.78 -88.04 46.34
CA ASN A 183 -51.99 -88.49 47.02
C ASN A 183 -52.62 -89.72 46.34
N TYR A 184 -52.61 -89.76 45.01
CA TYR A 184 -53.07 -90.92 44.25
C TYR A 184 -52.24 -92.17 44.55
N GLU A 185 -50.93 -92.02 44.67
CA GLU A 185 -50.00 -93.11 44.94
C GLU A 185 -50.10 -93.62 46.39
N GLU A 186 -50.32 -92.73 47.36
CA GLU A 186 -50.62 -93.10 48.76
C GLU A 186 -51.94 -93.87 48.88
N LEU A 187 -53.00 -93.42 48.20
CA LEU A 187 -54.30 -94.10 48.16
C LEU A 187 -54.18 -95.49 47.53
N LYS A 188 -53.40 -95.60 46.45
CA LYS A 188 -53.11 -96.89 45.79
C LYS A 188 -52.38 -97.86 46.73
N ASN A 189 -51.43 -97.37 47.52
CA ASN A 189 -50.70 -98.20 48.49
C ASN A 189 -51.53 -98.59 49.72
N LYS A 190 -52.50 -97.76 50.16
CA LYS A 190 -53.46 -98.11 51.23
C LYS A 190 -54.48 -99.17 50.81
N THR A 191 -54.80 -99.26 49.53
CA THR A 191 -55.75 -100.25 48.99
C THR A 191 -55.10 -101.63 48.75
N ASN A 192 -53.77 -101.72 48.81
CA ASN A 192 -52.98 -102.94 48.56
C ASN A 192 -52.44 -103.61 49.85
N LYS A 193 -53.12 -103.46 50.99
CA LYS A 193 -52.75 -104.10 52.26
C LYS A 193 -53.90 -104.91 52.86
#